data_AF-A0A3N9THC1-F1
#
_entry.id   AF-A0A3N9THC1-F1
#
_cell.length_a   1.000
_cell.length_b   1.000
_cell.length_c   1.000
_cell.angle_alpha   90.00
_cell.angle_beta   90.00
_cell.angle_gamma   90.00
#
_symmetry.space_group_name_H-M   'P 1'
#
loop_
_entity.id
_entity.type
_entity.pdbx_description
1 polymer ?
#
loop_
_entity_poly.entity_id
_entity_poly.type
_entity_poly.pdbx_seq_one_letter_code
_entity_poly.pdbx_strand_id
1 'polypeptide(L)' 'MSDSKQNLKDAPEEIQLAVDLIYLLEQNNIEPEIALKALDIVKNDYLKKINN' A
#
# COMPACT_ATOMS: atom_id res chain seq x y z
N MET A 1 -2.90 11.84 20.62
CA MET A 1 -2.63 11.03 19.41
C MET A 1 -1.80 9.83 19.84
N SER A 2 -2.43 8.79 20.39
CA SER A 2 -1.69 7.64 20.92
C SER A 2 -2.27 6.27 20.53
N ASP A 3 -3.49 6.20 19.99
CA ASP A 3 -4.14 4.92 19.68
C ASP A 3 -3.92 4.38 18.25
N SER A 4 -3.51 5.21 17.29
CA SER A 4 -3.47 4.78 15.87
C SER A 4 -2.32 3.82 15.55
N LYS A 5 -1.18 3.87 16.24
CA LYS A 5 -0.02 3.01 15.95
C LYS A 5 -0.11 1.61 16.58
N GLN A 6 -0.87 1.43 17.67
CA GLN A 6 -1.03 0.11 18.30
C GLN A 6 -1.97 -0.79 17.49
N ASN A 7 -3.07 -0.25 16.97
CA ASN A 7 -4.06 -1.00 16.19
C ASN A 7 -3.56 -1.46 14.81
N LEU A 8 -2.48 -0.85 14.30
CA LEU A 8 -1.89 -1.22 13.02
C LEU A 8 -1.08 -2.51 13.09
N LYS A 9 -0.40 -2.78 14.21
CA LYS A 9 0.44 -3.99 14.35
C LYS A 9 -0.37 -5.28 14.41
N ASP A 10 -1.62 -5.19 14.83
CA ASP A 10 -2.55 -6.32 14.95
C ASP A 10 -3.48 -6.44 13.72
N ALA A 11 -3.35 -5.54 12.73
CA ALA A 11 -4.15 -5.60 11.51
C ALA A 11 -3.68 -6.74 10.59
N PRO A 12 -4.53 -7.26 9.68
CA PRO A 12 -4.10 -8.16 8.62
C PRO A 12 -2.90 -7.62 7.83
N GLU A 13 -2.01 -8.51 7.38
CA GLU A 13 -0.75 -8.14 6.70
C GLU A 13 -1.00 -7.23 5.49
N GLU A 14 -2.07 -7.46 4.72
CA GLU A 14 -2.45 -6.66 3.58
C GLU A 14 -2.83 -5.21 3.96
N ILE A 15 -3.40 -5.01 5.15
CA ILE A 15 -3.76 -3.68 5.65
C ILE A 15 -2.52 -2.94 6.14
N GLN A 16 -1.62 -3.63 6.85
CA GLN A 16 -0.35 -3.06 7.28
C GLN A 16 0.47 -2.59 6.08
N LEU A 17 0.61 -3.45 5.07
CA LEU A 17 1.34 -3.15 3.85
C LEU A 17 0.72 -1.99 3.08
N ALA A 18 -0.62 -1.92 2.99
CA ALA A 18 -1.30 -0.81 2.34
C ALA A 18 -0.98 0.53 3.02
N VAL A 19 -0.96 0.57 4.36
CA VAL A 19 -0.62 1.78 5.12
C VAL A 19 0.84 2.16 4.94
N ASP A 20 1.77 1.21 4.95
CA ASP A 20 3.18 1.47 4.70
C ASP A 20 3.42 2.01 3.28
N LEU A 21 2.70 1.47 2.29
CA LEU A 21 2.76 1.94 0.90
C LEU A 21 2.21 3.36 0.76
N ILE A 22 1.08 3.67 1.39
CA ILE A 22 0.51 5.04 1.40
C ILE A 22 1.52 6.01 2.01
N TYR A 23 2.08 5.66 3.18
CA TYR A 23 3.09 6.50 3.83
C TYR A 23 4.30 6.74 2.91
N LEU A 24 4.82 5.69 2.25
CA LEU A 24 5.93 5.82 1.31
C LEU A 24 5.60 6.79 0.16
N LEU A 25 4.41 6.67 -0.43
CA LEU A 25 3.97 7.50 -1.56
C LEU A 25 3.81 8.98 -1.14
N GLU A 26 3.23 9.22 0.03
CA GLU A 26 3.10 10.56 0.60
C GLU A 26 4.46 11.19 0.90
N GLN A 27 5.39 10.44 1.51
CA GLN A 27 6.76 10.93 1.78
C GLN A 27 7.52 11.31 0.52
N ASN A 28 7.19 10.69 -0.62
CA ASN A 28 7.77 11.02 -1.92
C ASN A 28 6.95 12.06 -2.71
N ASN A 29 5.92 12.67 -2.11
CA ASN A 29 5.02 13.64 -2.73
C ASN A 29 4.43 13.13 -4.07
N ILE A 30 4.07 11.85 -4.12
CA ILE A 30 3.46 11.26 -5.30
C ILE A 30 1.98 11.64 -5.35
N GLU A 31 1.57 12.26 -6.46
CA GLU A 31 0.16 12.59 -6.71
C GLU A 31 -0.73 11.32 -6.65
N PRO A 32 -1.91 11.37 -5.99
CA PRO A 32 -2.78 10.21 -5.85
C PRO A 32 -3.14 9.54 -7.18
N GLU A 33 -3.37 10.31 -8.23
CA GLU A 33 -3.68 9.77 -9.56
C GLU A 33 -2.53 8.96 -10.17
N ILE A 34 -1.29 9.39 -9.92
CA ILE A 34 -0.08 8.69 -10.37
C ILE A 34 0.14 7.44 -9.52
N ALA A 35 -0.07 7.54 -8.20
CA ALA A 35 0.00 6.40 -7.29
C ALA A 35 -0.97 5.30 -7.70
N LEU A 36 -2.23 5.63 -7.98
CA LEU A 36 -3.24 4.66 -8.42
C LEU A 36 -2.83 3.95 -9.73
N LYS A 37 -2.36 4.71 -10.73
CA LYS A 37 -1.86 4.13 -12.00
C LYS A 37 -0.69 3.18 -11.77
N ALA A 38 0.24 3.53 -10.88
CA ALA A 38 1.38 2.68 -10.54
C ALA A 38 0.93 1.41 -9.80
N LEU A 39 0.00 1.53 -8.85
CA LEU A 39 -0.56 0.40 -8.11
C LEU A 39 -1.32 -0.56 -9.02
N ASP A 40 -2.01 -0.08 -10.06
CA ASP A 40 -2.63 -0.94 -11.07
C ASP A 40 -1.60 -1.76 -11.86
N ILE A 41 -0.46 -1.16 -12.21
CA ILE A 41 0.64 -1.87 -12.87
C ILE A 41 1.19 -2.97 -11.95
N VAL A 42 1.47 -2.63 -10.68
CA VAL A 42 1.95 -3.58 -9.67
C VAL A 42 0.95 -4.73 -9.49
N LYS A 43 -0.34 -4.41 -9.32
CA LYS A 43 -1.40 -5.42 -9.20
C LYS A 43 -1.40 -6.38 -10.38
N ASN A 44 -1.32 -5.87 -11.61
CA ASN A 44 -1.29 -6.70 -12.80
C ASN A 44 -0.05 -7.60 -12.87
N ASP A 45 1.11 -7.15 -12.40
CA ASP A 45 2.32 -7.97 -12.31
C ASP A 45 2.17 -9.12 -11.30
N TYR A 46 1.63 -8.85 -10.11
CA TYR A 46 1.38 -9.88 -9.10
C TYR A 46 0.29 -10.87 -9.54
N LEU A 47 -0.77 -10.42 -10.22
CA LEU A 47 -1.76 -11.32 -10.81
C LEU A 47 -1.14 -12.29 -11.82
N LYS A 48 -0.19 -11.84 -12.64
CA LYS A 48 0.54 -12.73 -13.56
C LYS A 48 1.39 -13.76 -12.80
N LYS A 49 1.99 -13.38 -11.67
CA LYS A 49 2.79 -14.29 -10.82
C LYS A 49 1.95 -15.34 -10.10
N ILE A 50 0.69 -15.04 -9.77
CA ILE A 50 -0.23 -15.99 -9.12
C ILE A 50 -0.86 -16.94 -10.14
N ASN A 51 -1.07 -16.46 -11.38
CA ASN A 51 -1.70 -17.22 -12.45
C ASN A 51 -0.71 -18.02 -13.33
N ASN A 52 0.59 -18.00 -13.01
CA ASN A 52 1.66 -18.76 -13.65
C ASN A 52 2.27 -19.76 -12.67
#